data_AF-A0A158QH58-F1
#
_entry.id   AF-A0A158QH58-F1
#
_cell.length_a   1.000
_cell.length_b   1.000
_cell.length_c   1.000
_cell.angle_alpha   90.00
_cell.angle_beta   90.00
_cell.angle_gamma   90.00
#
_symmetry.space_group_name_H-M   'P 1'
#
loop_
_entity.id
_entity.type
_entity.pdbx_description
1 polymer ?
#
loop_
_entity_poly.entity_id
_entity_poly.type
_entity_poly.pdbx_seq_one_letter_code
_entity_poly.pdbx_strand_id
1 'polypeptide(L)'
;MRPKQKQNAKETLIRVKELCNELLRLCHKSPEASNFLDYFGSLKSVTSTIEGFQKNLSIVEAISKGDREIKLKSLEHKYKDYLECKISIQNSESAGFGLRAEEPIKKNTRLLHVPAEDMLYLKNLTTQLPKFLVKDPIFCGMNNVALSIATLHELSLGEKSKFKEYISSLPSTYSTVAYLSVDDFAVVDGFPAAELVLNTYRNICRQYAYFYLLFDRMKDEIVLPNYMKSFCFKDYQWAISTVMSRNNMIPGNEGEVLCLIPLWDMINHKQGQLTTDFDPASRSLVFYATESYEKGDEIFMDYGKRTSTEFLLYSGFVPEINRFHKVPIKLGLSKYDKLLTLRTRVLEKQKLSSEINVSVSSPDESPLPVDFFVFGRVFVMSESELQFALKADESTDNILSNVLSDNRIDNAARKFIEDRLTCLVRAYKSRLEKKLQSAQVKGPLHEHEDKAEMAAPSGLTQQPLYGGALEIQLPSPANDVSNFRQVPDNQEIFVNPANNQSIIVDILEALSEPDLVEAVKFHFQEIAECNSATETIVDSVEVQNIPGCPSAVLLRGKQKTAKFNREDSDTVAISIMLYRFTQFASDILVCFNDPIL
;
A
#
# COMPACT_ATOMS: atom_id res chain seq x y z
N MET A 1 -5.86 -12.74 45.04
CA MET A 1 -5.23 -11.51 44.53
C MET A 1 -5.42 -10.37 45.53
N ARG A 2 -4.36 -9.62 45.84
CA ARG A 2 -4.39 -8.49 46.79
C ARG A 2 -5.20 -7.31 46.19
N PRO A 3 -5.89 -6.46 46.99
CA PRO A 3 -6.74 -5.37 46.48
C PRO A 3 -6.05 -4.43 45.47
N LYS A 4 -4.78 -4.08 45.70
CA LYS A 4 -3.96 -3.26 44.79
C LYS A 4 -3.75 -3.88 43.40
N GLN A 5 -3.67 -5.21 43.29
CA GLN A 5 -3.50 -5.89 42.00
C GLN A 5 -4.80 -5.87 41.17
N LYS A 6 -5.96 -5.93 41.83
CA LYS A 6 -7.26 -5.83 41.13
C LYS A 6 -7.51 -4.42 40.60
N GLN A 7 -7.08 -3.39 41.32
CA GLN A 7 -7.20 -2.00 40.91
C GLN A 7 -6.33 -1.69 39.66
N ASN A 8 -5.07 -2.13 39.68
CA ASN A 8 -4.15 -1.96 38.55
C ASN A 8 -4.62 -2.69 37.27
N ALA A 9 -5.18 -3.90 37.42
CA ALA A 9 -5.76 -4.64 36.29
C ALA A 9 -6.99 -3.93 35.67
N LYS A 10 -7.82 -3.29 36.51
CA LYS A 10 -8.98 -2.52 36.03
C LYS A 10 -8.56 -1.26 35.28
N GLU A 11 -7.55 -0.55 35.79
CA GLU A 11 -6.97 0.63 35.13
C GLU A 11 -6.33 0.27 33.79
N THR A 12 -5.61 -0.84 33.73
CA THR A 12 -5.04 -1.39 32.48
C THR A 12 -6.12 -1.64 31.43
N LEU A 13 -7.22 -2.31 31.80
CA LEU A 13 -8.34 -2.58 30.88
C LEU A 13 -8.99 -1.30 30.35
N ILE A 14 -9.17 -0.28 31.20
CA ILE A 14 -9.70 1.02 30.78
C ILE A 14 -8.77 1.65 29.75
N ARG A 15 -7.47 1.65 30.01
CA ARG A 15 -6.48 2.25 29.11
C ARG A 15 -6.44 1.57 27.75
N VAL A 16 -6.51 0.23 27.69
CA VAL A 16 -6.56 -0.49 26.41
C VAL A 16 -7.84 -0.15 25.63
N LYS A 17 -8.99 0.05 26.28
CA LYS A 17 -10.21 0.50 25.59
C LYS A 17 -10.06 1.88 24.97
N GLU A 18 -9.44 2.81 25.69
CA GLU A 18 -9.16 4.16 25.18
C GLU A 18 -8.28 4.09 23.93
N LEU A 19 -7.22 3.30 23.97
CA LEU A 19 -6.31 3.09 22.84
C LEU A 19 -7.02 2.39 21.66
N CYS A 20 -7.92 1.44 21.91
CA CYS A 20 -8.74 0.83 20.85
C CYS A 20 -9.65 1.87 20.18
N ASN A 21 -10.28 2.76 20.96
CA ASN A 21 -11.07 3.86 20.39
C ASN A 21 -10.21 4.85 19.59
N GLU A 22 -8.98 5.12 20.06
CA GLU A 22 -8.00 5.91 19.32
C GLU A 22 -7.61 5.26 17.98
N LEU A 23 -7.31 3.95 17.98
CA LEU A 23 -7.07 3.20 16.74
C LEU A 23 -8.23 3.31 15.77
N LEU A 24 -9.48 3.16 16.26
CA LEU A 24 -10.65 3.33 15.40
C LEU A 24 -10.72 4.74 14.81
N ARG A 25 -10.48 5.79 15.59
CA ARG A 25 -10.47 7.18 15.09
C ARG A 25 -9.39 7.41 14.05
N LEU A 26 -8.17 6.90 14.27
CA LEU A 26 -7.10 6.95 13.27
C LEU A 26 -7.55 6.25 11.98
N CYS A 27 -8.08 5.04 12.12
CA CYS A 27 -8.56 4.21 11.01
C CYS A 27 -9.84 4.72 10.33
N HIS A 28 -10.50 5.79 10.81
CA HIS A 28 -11.59 6.45 10.07
C HIS A 28 -11.06 7.45 9.05
N LYS A 29 -9.90 8.06 9.31
CA LYS A 29 -9.23 8.96 8.35
C LYS A 29 -8.58 8.13 7.26
N SER A 30 -8.65 8.61 6.02
CA SER A 30 -7.88 8.03 4.91
C SER A 30 -6.46 8.60 4.95
N PRO A 31 -5.41 7.78 4.81
CA PRO A 31 -4.06 8.28 4.71
C PRO A 31 -3.86 8.97 3.36
N GLU A 32 -3.13 10.08 3.35
CA GLU A 32 -2.66 10.73 2.12
C GLU A 32 -1.27 10.20 1.77
N ALA A 33 -0.95 10.12 0.47
CA ALA A 33 0.33 9.59 -0.02
C ALA A 33 1.55 10.31 0.57
N SER A 34 1.43 11.60 0.89
CA SER A 34 2.40 12.43 1.63
C SER A 34 2.86 11.85 2.96
N ASN A 35 1.95 11.13 3.60
CA ASN A 35 1.94 10.94 5.05
C ASN A 35 1.87 9.46 5.41
N PHE A 36 2.17 8.57 4.46
CA PHE A 36 2.06 7.13 4.68
C PHE A 36 2.98 6.67 5.82
N LEU A 37 4.23 7.13 5.85
CA LEU A 37 5.18 6.75 6.90
C LEU A 37 4.74 7.18 8.29
N ASP A 38 4.38 8.46 8.48
CA ASP A 38 3.97 8.95 9.81
C ASP A 38 2.62 8.38 10.24
N TYR A 39 1.71 8.15 9.29
CA TYR A 39 0.44 7.47 9.56
C TYR A 39 0.68 6.02 10.02
N PHE A 40 1.57 5.29 9.33
CA PHE A 40 1.98 3.94 9.73
C PHE A 40 2.65 3.95 11.12
N GLY A 41 3.54 4.90 11.36
CA GLY A 41 4.21 5.12 12.64
C GLY A 41 3.22 5.40 13.78
N SER A 42 2.18 6.19 13.51
CA SER A 42 1.10 6.48 14.47
C SER A 42 0.32 5.22 14.83
N LEU A 43 -0.07 4.41 13.83
CA LEU A 43 -0.71 3.11 14.09
C LEU A 43 0.20 2.20 14.94
N LYS A 44 1.49 2.11 14.57
CA LYS A 44 2.47 1.28 15.29
C LYS A 44 2.66 1.72 16.74
N SER A 45 2.76 3.02 16.98
CA SER A 45 2.87 3.59 18.33
C SER A 45 1.71 3.16 19.23
N VAL A 46 0.48 3.28 18.74
CA VAL A 46 -0.71 2.89 19.51
C VAL A 46 -0.75 1.37 19.72
N THR A 47 -0.47 0.56 18.70
CA THR A 47 -0.47 -0.91 18.85
C THR A 47 0.61 -1.40 19.81
N SER A 48 1.83 -0.84 19.75
CA SER A 48 2.91 -1.18 20.69
C SER A 48 2.57 -0.78 22.13
N THR A 49 1.87 0.34 22.31
CA THR A 49 1.37 0.76 23.63
C THR A 49 0.33 -0.23 24.16
N ILE A 50 -0.61 -0.67 23.32
CA ILE A 50 -1.59 -1.72 23.65
C ILE A 50 -0.89 -3.01 24.06
N GLU A 51 0.08 -3.48 23.28
CA GLU A 51 0.87 -4.68 23.60
C GLU A 51 1.59 -4.54 24.95
N GLY A 52 2.12 -3.35 25.25
CA GLY A 52 2.75 -3.04 26.53
C GLY A 52 1.82 -3.27 27.73
N PHE A 53 0.55 -2.89 27.61
CA PHE A 53 -0.48 -3.14 28.62
C PHE A 53 -0.97 -4.59 28.66
N GLN A 54 -0.78 -5.34 27.58
CA GLN A 54 -1.22 -6.73 27.43
C GLN A 54 -0.11 -7.76 27.65
N LYS A 55 1.05 -7.35 28.18
CA LYS A 55 2.16 -8.23 28.51
C LYS A 55 1.71 -9.44 29.33
N ASN A 56 2.15 -10.64 28.92
CA ASN A 56 1.82 -11.93 29.53
C ASN A 56 0.35 -12.39 29.40
N LEU A 57 -0.48 -11.73 28.58
CA LEU A 57 -1.84 -12.19 28.30
C LEU A 57 -1.92 -13.10 27.07
N SER A 58 -0.92 -13.07 26.20
CA SER A 58 -0.90 -13.80 24.92
C SER A 58 -0.93 -15.32 25.14
N ILE A 59 -1.96 -15.94 24.57
CA ILE A 59 -2.10 -17.41 24.52
C ILE A 59 -1.04 -17.98 23.58
N VAL A 60 -0.76 -17.29 22.47
CA VAL A 60 0.26 -17.69 21.50
C VAL A 60 1.63 -17.76 22.15
N GLU A 61 2.04 -16.75 22.93
CA GLU A 61 3.31 -16.76 23.64
C GLU A 61 3.40 -17.91 24.65
N ALA A 62 2.29 -18.22 25.35
CA ALA A 62 2.27 -19.32 26.31
C ALA A 62 2.45 -20.68 25.63
N ILE A 63 1.79 -20.90 24.49
CA ILE A 63 1.82 -22.17 23.74
C ILE A 63 3.09 -22.29 22.89
N SER A 64 3.65 -21.17 22.43
CA SER A 64 4.87 -21.15 21.62
C SER A 64 6.12 -21.57 22.42
N LYS A 65 6.05 -21.62 23.75
CA LYS A 65 7.15 -22.13 24.59
C LYS A 65 7.50 -23.58 24.22
N GLY A 66 8.79 -23.90 24.33
CA GLY A 66 9.33 -25.22 23.99
C GLY A 66 9.79 -25.33 22.54
N ASP A 67 10.30 -26.51 22.20
CA ASP A 67 10.90 -26.78 20.90
C ASP A 67 9.83 -27.04 19.83
N ARG A 68 9.83 -26.22 18.77
CA ARG A 68 8.90 -26.36 17.64
C ARG A 68 9.14 -27.66 16.86
N GLU A 69 10.38 -28.16 16.81
CA GLU A 69 10.71 -29.41 16.12
C GLU A 69 10.01 -30.60 16.77
N ILE A 70 9.89 -30.61 18.11
CA ILE A 70 9.13 -31.64 18.84
C ILE A 70 7.64 -31.60 18.48
N LYS A 71 7.08 -30.39 18.35
CA LYS A 71 5.67 -30.21 17.96
C LYS A 71 5.43 -30.64 16.52
N LEU A 72 6.38 -30.39 15.61
CA LEU A 72 6.34 -30.86 14.22
C LEU A 72 6.42 -32.39 14.13
N LYS A 73 7.27 -33.05 14.93
CA LYS A 73 7.27 -34.53 15.02
C LYS A 73 5.94 -35.09 15.50
N SER A 74 5.25 -34.36 16.37
CA SER A 74 3.92 -34.75 16.86
C SER A 74 2.86 -34.56 15.78
N LEU A 75 2.97 -33.50 14.96
CA LEU A 75 2.16 -33.29 13.75
C LEU A 75 2.33 -34.43 12.75
N GLU A 76 3.57 -34.76 12.39
CA GLU A 76 3.88 -35.86 11.47
C GLU A 76 3.29 -37.18 11.97
N HIS A 77 3.45 -37.47 13.26
CA HIS A 77 2.88 -38.67 13.84
C HIS A 77 1.35 -38.71 13.75
N LYS A 78 0.69 -37.57 14.00
CA LYS A 78 -0.77 -37.42 13.94
C LYS A 78 -1.32 -37.65 12.53
N TYR A 79 -0.60 -37.21 11.51
CA TYR A 79 -1.03 -37.24 10.11
C TYR A 79 -0.25 -38.23 9.24
N LYS A 80 0.47 -39.20 9.84
CA LYS A 80 1.32 -40.15 9.13
C LYS A 80 0.57 -40.98 8.07
N ASP A 81 -0.71 -41.29 8.33
CA ASP A 81 -1.52 -42.15 7.45
C ASP A 81 -1.99 -41.39 6.18
N TYR A 82 -1.75 -40.07 6.14
CA TYR A 82 -2.06 -39.19 5.00
C TYR A 82 -0.89 -39.06 4.02
N LEU A 83 0.30 -39.54 4.41
CA LEU A 83 1.48 -39.59 3.56
C LEU A 83 1.50 -40.90 2.77
N GLU A 84 1.68 -40.80 1.46
CA GLU A 84 1.76 -41.96 0.55
C GLU A 84 3.21 -42.29 0.13
N CYS A 85 4.14 -41.39 0.45
CA CYS A 85 5.58 -41.56 0.27
C CYS A 85 6.29 -41.29 1.60
N LYS A 86 7.54 -41.76 1.73
CA LYS A 86 8.37 -41.40 2.89
C LYS A 86 8.82 -39.95 2.76
N ILE A 87 8.19 -39.08 3.54
CA ILE A 87 8.41 -37.64 3.58
C ILE A 87 8.48 -37.22 5.05
N SER A 88 9.34 -36.25 5.36
CA SER A 88 9.46 -35.69 6.71
C SER A 88 9.56 -34.16 6.67
N ILE A 89 9.22 -33.51 7.78
CA ILE A 89 9.35 -32.09 8.03
C ILE A 89 10.76 -31.82 8.53
N GLN A 90 11.50 -30.99 7.78
CA GLN A 90 12.86 -30.62 8.13
C GLN A 90 13.08 -29.11 7.94
N ASN A 91 14.02 -28.54 8.70
CA ASN A 91 14.37 -27.14 8.56
C ASN A 91 15.35 -26.95 7.38
N SER A 92 14.96 -26.16 6.39
CA SER A 92 15.89 -25.61 5.40
C SER A 92 16.28 -24.22 5.89
N GLU A 93 17.55 -24.01 6.27
CA GLU A 93 18.02 -22.77 6.90
C GLU A 93 17.57 -21.48 6.17
N SER A 94 17.36 -21.55 4.85
CA SER A 94 16.91 -20.44 4.00
C SER A 94 15.39 -20.18 3.97
N ALA A 95 14.54 -21.21 3.98
CA ALA A 95 13.07 -21.06 3.85
C ALA A 95 12.31 -21.47 5.12
N GLY A 96 13.02 -21.91 6.16
CA GLY A 96 12.44 -22.48 7.36
C GLY A 96 12.03 -23.94 7.17
N PHE A 97 11.08 -24.40 7.97
CA PHE A 97 10.60 -25.78 7.91
C PHE A 97 9.81 -26.07 6.62
N GLY A 98 10.14 -27.18 5.97
CA GLY A 98 9.51 -27.67 4.74
C GLY A 98 9.41 -29.20 4.71
N LEU A 99 8.71 -29.77 3.72
CA LEU A 99 8.67 -31.22 3.49
C LEU A 99 9.88 -31.67 2.67
N ARG A 100 10.53 -32.77 3.07
CA ARG A 100 11.67 -33.37 2.37
C ARG A 100 11.42 -34.84 2.05
N ALA A 101 11.89 -35.25 0.88
CA ALA A 101 11.80 -36.64 0.44
C ALA A 101 12.81 -37.51 1.21
N GLU A 102 12.36 -38.62 1.77
CA GLU A 102 13.22 -39.62 2.45
C GLU A 102 13.57 -40.81 1.54
N GLU A 103 13.02 -40.80 0.33
CA GLU A 103 13.25 -41.77 -0.74
C GLU A 103 13.10 -41.07 -2.11
N PRO A 104 13.61 -41.67 -3.21
CA PRO A 104 13.37 -41.12 -4.54
C PRO A 104 11.89 -41.14 -4.91
N ILE A 105 11.37 -40.01 -5.39
CA ILE A 105 9.95 -39.80 -5.75
C ILE A 105 9.89 -39.36 -7.21
N LYS A 106 9.04 -40.00 -8.01
CA LYS A 106 8.85 -39.60 -9.42
C LYS A 106 7.86 -38.45 -9.54
N LYS A 107 8.06 -37.58 -10.53
CA LYS A 107 7.07 -36.57 -10.94
C LYS A 107 5.68 -37.18 -11.10
N ASN A 108 4.64 -36.43 -10.69
CA ASN A 108 3.23 -36.81 -10.69
C ASN A 108 2.87 -37.98 -9.75
N THR A 109 3.77 -38.42 -8.87
CA THR A 109 3.42 -39.35 -7.79
C THR A 109 2.54 -38.61 -6.77
N ARG A 110 1.45 -39.24 -6.30
CA ARG A 110 0.63 -38.69 -5.22
C ARG A 110 1.41 -38.79 -3.91
N LEU A 111 1.66 -37.65 -3.28
CA LEU A 111 2.51 -37.56 -2.10
C LEU A 111 1.71 -37.64 -0.81
N LEU A 112 0.58 -36.94 -0.79
CA LEU A 112 -0.30 -36.90 0.37
C LEU A 112 -1.74 -36.61 -0.03
N HIS A 113 -2.66 -36.95 0.86
CA HIS A 113 -4.05 -36.52 0.81
C HIS A 113 -4.52 -36.08 2.20
N VAL A 114 -5.30 -35.01 2.30
CA VAL A 114 -5.84 -34.53 3.58
C VAL A 114 -7.37 -34.51 3.49
N PRO A 115 -8.09 -35.30 4.31
CA PRO A 115 -9.55 -35.25 4.37
C PRO A 115 -10.06 -33.90 4.84
N ALA A 116 -11.18 -33.43 4.28
CA ALA A 116 -11.79 -32.16 4.67
C ALA A 116 -12.14 -32.12 6.17
N GLU A 117 -12.51 -33.25 6.79
CA GLU A 117 -12.87 -33.31 8.22
C GLU A 117 -11.71 -33.02 9.19
N ASP A 118 -10.47 -33.06 8.71
CA ASP A 118 -9.26 -32.69 9.45
C ASP A 118 -8.72 -31.30 9.10
N MET A 119 -9.37 -30.57 8.20
CA MET A 119 -9.04 -29.18 7.88
C MET A 119 -9.74 -28.22 8.85
N LEU A 120 -9.08 -27.14 9.23
CA LEU A 120 -9.65 -26.14 10.13
C LEU A 120 -10.44 -25.11 9.31
N TYR A 121 -11.76 -25.10 9.49
CA TYR A 121 -12.69 -24.10 8.94
C TYR A 121 -13.90 -23.91 9.85
N LEU A 122 -14.67 -22.84 9.63
CA LEU A 122 -15.74 -22.38 10.53
C LEU A 122 -16.79 -23.45 10.90
N LYS A 123 -17.18 -24.30 9.95
CA LYS A 123 -18.19 -25.36 10.17
C LYS A 123 -17.58 -26.65 10.76
N ASN A 124 -16.27 -26.69 11.00
CA ASN A 124 -15.54 -27.88 11.47
C ASN A 124 -14.72 -27.62 12.74
N LEU A 125 -15.24 -26.81 13.65
CA LEU A 125 -14.61 -26.49 14.93
C LEU A 125 -14.92 -27.56 15.99
N THR A 126 -14.01 -27.74 16.95
CA THR A 126 -14.15 -28.65 18.09
C THR A 126 -15.38 -28.30 18.93
N THR A 127 -15.64 -27.00 19.12
CA THR A 127 -16.83 -26.50 19.83
C THR A 127 -17.41 -25.29 19.09
N GLN A 128 -18.73 -25.10 19.21
CA GLN A 128 -19.43 -24.01 18.52
C GLN A 128 -19.01 -22.63 19.03
N LEU A 129 -18.95 -21.66 18.12
CA LEU A 129 -18.72 -20.26 18.45
C LEU A 129 -19.97 -19.61 19.08
N PRO A 130 -19.82 -18.56 19.91
CA PRO A 130 -20.94 -17.84 20.47
C PRO A 130 -21.90 -17.29 19.40
N LYS A 131 -23.21 -17.42 19.63
CA LYS A 131 -24.25 -17.01 18.65
C LYS A 131 -24.19 -15.54 18.25
N PHE A 132 -23.77 -14.64 19.15
CA PHE A 132 -23.65 -13.22 18.84
C PHE A 132 -22.56 -12.97 17.77
N LEU A 133 -21.46 -13.71 17.83
CA LEU A 133 -20.33 -13.56 16.92
C LEU A 133 -20.71 -14.02 15.51
N VAL A 134 -21.47 -15.12 15.40
CA VAL A 134 -21.96 -15.62 14.10
C VAL A 134 -22.90 -14.62 13.40
N LYS A 135 -23.51 -13.70 14.16
CA LYS A 135 -24.37 -12.63 13.63
C LYS A 135 -23.63 -11.30 13.40
N ASP A 136 -22.36 -11.22 13.78
CA ASP A 136 -21.58 -9.99 13.64
C ASP A 136 -21.28 -9.69 12.16
N PRO A 137 -21.47 -8.45 11.67
CA PRO A 137 -21.29 -8.13 10.25
C PRO A 137 -19.87 -8.34 9.74
N ILE A 138 -18.84 -8.05 10.55
CA ILE A 138 -17.45 -8.22 10.15
C ILE A 138 -17.10 -9.70 10.15
N PHE A 139 -17.51 -10.43 11.19
CA PHE A 139 -17.27 -11.88 11.27
C PHE A 139 -17.97 -12.64 10.14
N CYS A 140 -19.22 -12.32 9.83
CA CYS A 140 -19.98 -12.99 8.77
C CYS A 140 -19.54 -12.56 7.36
N GLY A 141 -19.20 -11.28 7.17
CA GLY A 141 -18.83 -10.73 5.87
C GLY A 141 -17.38 -10.98 5.45
N MET A 142 -16.48 -11.35 6.38
CA MET A 142 -15.04 -11.48 6.13
C MET A 142 -14.51 -12.87 6.55
N ASN A 143 -14.54 -13.83 5.63
CA ASN A 143 -14.12 -15.23 5.89
C ASN A 143 -12.71 -15.35 6.49
N ASN A 144 -11.76 -14.54 6.05
CA ASN A 144 -10.39 -14.53 6.56
C ASN A 144 -10.31 -14.09 8.03
N VAL A 145 -11.06 -13.06 8.40
CA VAL A 145 -11.17 -12.58 9.79
C VAL A 145 -11.87 -13.63 10.65
N ALA A 146 -12.94 -14.22 10.12
CA ALA A 146 -13.69 -15.26 10.80
C ALA A 146 -12.83 -16.50 11.10
N LEU A 147 -12.05 -16.94 10.11
CA LEU A 147 -11.11 -18.05 10.25
C LEU A 147 -9.98 -17.72 11.23
N SER A 148 -9.54 -16.46 11.30
CA SER A 148 -8.52 -16.01 12.26
C SER A 148 -9.04 -16.11 13.70
N ILE A 149 -10.26 -15.64 13.94
CA ILE A 149 -10.90 -15.75 15.26
C ILE A 149 -11.20 -17.23 15.60
N ALA A 150 -11.62 -18.04 14.63
CA ALA A 150 -11.81 -19.47 14.81
C ALA A 150 -10.50 -20.20 15.16
N THR A 151 -9.38 -19.77 14.57
CA THR A 151 -8.04 -20.29 14.91
C THR A 151 -7.67 -19.96 16.36
N LEU A 152 -7.95 -18.74 16.83
CA LEU A 152 -7.77 -18.38 18.24
C LEU A 152 -8.68 -19.16 19.19
N HIS A 153 -9.91 -19.42 18.76
CA HIS A 153 -10.85 -20.25 19.50
C HIS A 153 -10.27 -21.64 19.74
N GLU A 154 -9.86 -22.33 18.67
CA GLU A 154 -9.24 -23.66 18.77
C GLU A 154 -7.94 -23.65 19.58
N LEU A 155 -7.08 -22.64 19.39
CA LEU A 155 -5.86 -22.44 20.19
C LEU A 155 -6.19 -22.39 21.70
N SER A 156 -7.26 -21.68 22.08
CA SER A 156 -7.65 -21.51 23.48
C SER A 156 -8.27 -22.75 24.15
N LEU A 157 -8.65 -23.76 23.36
CA LEU A 157 -9.13 -25.05 23.87
C LEU A 157 -7.97 -25.94 24.33
N GLY A 158 -6.74 -25.68 23.87
CA GLY A 158 -5.54 -26.45 24.23
C GLY A 158 -5.72 -27.94 23.92
N GLU A 159 -5.49 -28.79 24.92
CA GLU A 159 -5.65 -30.26 24.85
C GLU A 159 -7.02 -30.74 24.36
N LYS A 160 -8.06 -29.90 24.47
CA LYS A 160 -9.40 -30.27 24.02
C LYS A 160 -9.60 -30.06 22.52
N SER A 161 -8.77 -29.25 21.85
CA SER A 161 -8.89 -29.02 20.41
C SER A 161 -8.49 -30.27 19.65
N LYS A 162 -9.31 -30.67 18.67
CA LYS A 162 -8.92 -31.73 17.72
C LYS A 162 -7.79 -31.31 16.77
N PHE A 163 -7.50 -30.00 16.70
CA PHE A 163 -6.44 -29.41 15.87
C PHE A 163 -5.20 -29.05 16.68
N LYS A 164 -5.07 -29.55 17.92
CA LYS A 164 -3.98 -29.18 18.84
C LYS A 164 -2.60 -29.42 18.21
N GLU A 165 -2.36 -30.59 17.63
CA GLU A 165 -1.06 -30.92 17.01
C GLU A 165 -0.75 -29.96 15.86
N TYR A 166 -1.75 -29.62 15.03
CA TYR A 166 -1.61 -28.63 13.97
C TYR A 166 -1.30 -27.23 14.52
N ILE A 167 -2.18 -26.69 15.36
CA ILE A 167 -2.07 -25.31 15.84
C ILE A 167 -0.78 -25.10 16.63
N SER A 168 -0.37 -26.06 17.45
CA SER A 168 0.86 -25.96 18.24
C SER A 168 2.13 -26.05 17.40
N SER A 169 2.05 -26.63 16.19
CA SER A 169 3.18 -26.75 15.25
C SER A 169 3.41 -25.49 14.39
N LEU A 170 2.43 -24.58 14.34
CA LEU A 170 2.50 -23.35 13.55
C LEU A 170 3.66 -22.44 14.00
N PRO A 171 4.18 -21.57 13.10
CA PRO A 171 5.14 -20.55 13.47
C PRO A 171 4.62 -19.65 14.60
N SER A 172 5.48 -19.27 15.53
CA SER A 172 5.14 -18.32 16.61
C SER A 172 5.19 -16.86 16.17
N THR A 173 5.92 -16.59 15.08
CA THR A 173 6.08 -15.28 14.46
C THR A 173 6.09 -15.42 12.94
N TYR A 174 5.81 -14.31 12.25
CA TYR A 174 5.77 -14.24 10.79
C TYR A 174 6.50 -12.97 10.31
N SER A 175 6.73 -12.90 9.00
CA SER A 175 7.28 -11.72 8.31
C SER A 175 6.25 -11.07 7.37
N THR A 176 4.96 -11.29 7.63
CA THR A 176 3.85 -10.66 6.89
C THR A 176 3.76 -9.16 7.19
N VAL A 177 2.92 -8.44 6.44
CA VAL A 177 2.63 -7.01 6.68
C VAL A 177 2.24 -6.67 8.12
N ALA A 178 1.65 -7.62 8.84
CA ALA A 178 1.29 -7.42 10.24
C ALA A 178 2.51 -7.18 11.16
N TYR A 179 3.68 -7.70 10.78
CA TYR A 179 4.90 -7.69 11.58
C TYR A 179 5.93 -6.64 11.15
N LEU A 180 5.75 -6.00 9.99
CA LEU A 180 6.68 -4.96 9.51
C LEU A 180 6.88 -3.86 10.56
N SER A 181 8.12 -3.47 10.80
CA SER A 181 8.48 -2.32 11.64
C SER A 181 8.28 -1.00 10.88
N VAL A 182 8.44 0.13 11.58
CA VAL A 182 8.43 1.45 10.94
C VAL A 182 9.60 1.57 9.96
N ASP A 183 10.76 1.00 10.29
CA ASP A 183 11.92 0.99 9.41
C ASP A 183 11.68 0.12 8.16
N ASP A 184 11.04 -1.05 8.31
CA ASP A 184 10.66 -1.88 7.16
C ASP A 184 9.68 -1.14 6.24
N PHE A 185 8.66 -0.48 6.83
CA PHE A 185 7.72 0.32 6.05
C PHE A 185 8.39 1.51 5.37
N ALA A 186 9.39 2.13 6.00
CA ALA A 186 10.14 3.24 5.41
C ALA A 186 10.95 2.84 4.16
N VAL A 187 11.24 1.55 3.96
CA VAL A 187 11.82 1.00 2.72
C VAL A 187 10.76 0.85 1.63
N VAL A 188 9.55 0.43 2.01
CA VAL A 188 8.42 0.25 1.08
C VAL A 188 7.79 1.60 0.69
N ASP A 189 7.89 2.60 1.57
CA ASP A 189 7.35 3.93 1.35
C ASP A 189 7.88 4.59 0.08
N GLY A 190 6.98 5.23 -0.66
CA GLY A 190 7.28 5.79 -1.99
C GLY A 190 7.35 4.78 -3.14
N PHE A 191 7.13 3.48 -2.89
CA PHE A 191 6.91 2.48 -3.95
C PHE A 191 5.42 2.15 -4.09
N PRO A 192 4.97 1.60 -5.24
CA PRO A 192 3.54 1.30 -5.45
C PRO A 192 2.92 0.34 -4.42
N ALA A 193 3.72 -0.48 -3.76
CA ALA A 193 3.26 -1.39 -2.71
C ALA A 193 2.86 -0.67 -1.39
N ALA A 194 3.34 0.56 -1.14
CA ALA A 194 3.20 1.25 0.13
C ALA A 194 1.74 1.40 0.57
N GLU A 195 0.87 1.83 -0.35
CA GLU A 195 -0.55 2.04 -0.06
C GLU A 195 -1.23 0.73 0.37
N LEU A 196 -0.95 -0.37 -0.34
CA LEU A 196 -1.55 -1.67 -0.05
C LEU A 196 -1.06 -2.22 1.29
N VAL A 197 0.24 -2.08 1.59
CA VAL A 197 0.83 -2.45 2.87
C VAL A 197 0.20 -1.65 4.02
N LEU A 198 0.13 -0.33 3.88
CA LEU A 198 -0.47 0.56 4.87
C LEU A 198 -1.95 0.22 5.13
N ASN A 199 -2.73 0.09 4.06
CA ASN A 199 -4.15 -0.21 4.15
C ASN A 199 -4.41 -1.58 4.80
N THR A 200 -3.54 -2.56 4.53
CA THR A 200 -3.65 -3.89 5.15
C THR A 200 -3.36 -3.81 6.65
N TYR A 201 -2.30 -3.14 7.07
CA TYR A 201 -2.00 -2.95 8.50
C TYR A 201 -3.10 -2.14 9.21
N ARG A 202 -3.57 -1.05 8.59
CA ARG A 202 -4.71 -0.26 9.08
C ARG A 202 -5.97 -1.11 9.28
N ASN A 203 -6.27 -2.01 8.35
CA ASN A 203 -7.42 -2.91 8.46
C ASN A 203 -7.26 -3.89 9.64
N ILE A 204 -6.06 -4.43 9.86
CA ILE A 204 -5.75 -5.29 11.02
C ILE A 204 -5.98 -4.52 12.33
N CYS A 205 -5.46 -3.30 12.44
CA CYS A 205 -5.67 -2.44 13.61
C CYS A 205 -7.15 -2.15 13.87
N ARG A 206 -7.90 -1.80 12.80
CA ARG A 206 -9.34 -1.52 12.89
C ARG A 206 -10.14 -2.73 13.35
N GLN A 207 -9.86 -3.91 12.78
CA GLN A 207 -10.54 -5.15 13.13
C GLN A 207 -10.25 -5.55 14.58
N TYR A 208 -8.98 -5.50 14.99
CA TYR A 208 -8.61 -5.78 16.38
C TYR A 208 -9.36 -4.88 17.36
N ALA A 209 -9.30 -3.56 17.15
CA ALA A 209 -9.94 -2.60 18.03
C ALA A 209 -11.47 -2.80 18.09
N TYR A 210 -12.09 -3.12 16.95
CA TYR A 210 -13.50 -3.48 16.88
C TYR A 210 -13.84 -4.71 17.73
N PHE A 211 -13.15 -5.84 17.51
CA PHE A 211 -13.44 -7.09 18.23
C PHE A 211 -13.09 -6.98 19.71
N TYR A 212 -12.03 -6.25 20.07
CA TYR A 212 -11.70 -5.99 21.47
C TYR A 212 -12.86 -5.29 22.20
N LEU A 213 -13.39 -4.21 21.61
CA LEU A 213 -14.52 -3.47 22.19
C LEU A 213 -15.82 -4.28 22.17
N LEU A 214 -16.03 -5.12 21.14
CA LEU A 214 -17.18 -6.02 21.07
C LEU A 214 -17.13 -7.07 22.20
N PHE A 215 -16.00 -7.76 22.36
CA PHE A 215 -15.85 -8.79 23.39
C PHE A 215 -15.92 -8.19 24.79
N ASP A 216 -15.32 -7.01 24.99
CA ASP A 216 -15.43 -6.31 26.27
C ASP A 216 -16.88 -5.93 26.62
N ARG A 217 -17.72 -5.57 25.64
CA ARG A 217 -19.16 -5.33 25.86
C ARG A 217 -19.90 -6.61 26.23
N MET A 218 -19.63 -7.69 25.48
CA MET A 218 -20.36 -8.95 25.63
C MET A 218 -20.00 -9.71 26.92
N LYS A 219 -18.91 -9.36 27.60
CA LYS A 219 -18.50 -10.01 28.87
C LYS A 219 -19.53 -9.89 29.98
N ASP A 220 -20.36 -8.84 29.93
CA ASP A 220 -21.40 -8.57 30.93
C ASP A 220 -22.71 -9.30 30.58
N GLU A 221 -22.84 -9.79 29.34
CA GLU A 221 -24.03 -10.50 28.84
C GLU A 221 -23.87 -12.02 28.83
N ILE A 222 -22.65 -12.53 28.58
CA ILE A 222 -22.39 -13.97 28.44
C ILE A 222 -21.06 -14.40 29.06
N VAL A 223 -20.93 -15.71 29.31
CA VAL A 223 -19.64 -16.30 29.66
C VAL A 223 -18.77 -16.41 28.41
N LEU A 224 -17.79 -15.51 28.30
CA LEU A 224 -16.88 -15.50 27.17
C LEU A 224 -15.95 -16.72 27.14
N PRO A 225 -15.69 -17.30 25.95
CA PRO A 225 -14.57 -18.22 25.72
C PRO A 225 -13.22 -17.62 26.13
N ASN A 226 -12.22 -18.48 26.35
CA ASN A 226 -10.91 -18.06 26.86
C ASN A 226 -10.18 -17.08 25.92
N TYR A 227 -10.22 -17.31 24.60
CA TYR A 227 -9.59 -16.42 23.62
C TYR A 227 -10.20 -15.00 23.62
N MET A 228 -11.47 -14.85 24.00
CA MET A 228 -12.13 -13.53 24.09
C MET A 228 -11.78 -12.81 25.39
N LYS A 229 -11.59 -13.55 26.49
CA LYS A 229 -11.23 -12.98 27.81
C LYS A 229 -9.85 -12.35 27.82
N SER A 230 -8.90 -12.98 27.13
CA SER A 230 -7.51 -12.52 27.02
C SER A 230 -7.18 -12.01 25.62
N PHE A 231 -8.18 -11.49 24.90
CA PHE A 231 -8.00 -11.04 23.51
C PHE A 231 -6.99 -9.89 23.43
N CYS A 232 -5.79 -10.20 22.96
CA CYS A 232 -4.69 -9.25 22.85
C CYS A 232 -4.27 -9.03 21.39
N PHE A 233 -3.64 -7.89 21.13
CA PHE A 233 -3.25 -7.50 19.77
C PHE A 233 -2.30 -8.53 19.16
N LYS A 234 -1.35 -9.03 19.95
CA LYS A 234 -0.37 -10.04 19.52
C LYS A 234 -1.01 -11.37 19.08
N ASP A 235 -2.02 -11.84 19.81
CA ASP A 235 -2.75 -13.06 19.44
C ASP A 235 -3.53 -12.84 18.13
N TYR A 236 -4.20 -11.70 17.97
CA TYR A 236 -4.90 -11.37 16.73
C TYR A 236 -3.95 -11.20 15.54
N GLN A 237 -2.82 -10.51 15.74
CA GLN A 237 -1.74 -10.34 14.77
C GLN A 237 -1.19 -11.70 14.30
N TRP A 238 -0.96 -12.63 15.22
CA TRP A 238 -0.53 -13.99 14.91
C TRP A 238 -1.60 -14.75 14.12
N ALA A 239 -2.86 -14.68 14.53
CA ALA A 239 -3.94 -15.43 13.89
C ALA A 239 -4.22 -14.94 12.46
N ILE A 240 -4.28 -13.62 12.25
CA ILE A 240 -4.47 -13.06 10.91
C ILE A 240 -3.27 -13.37 10.00
N SER A 241 -2.05 -13.40 10.55
CA SER A 241 -0.83 -13.73 9.81
C SER A 241 -0.76 -15.22 9.45
N THR A 242 -1.19 -16.09 10.36
CA THR A 242 -1.38 -17.52 10.11
C THR A 242 -2.35 -17.71 8.96
N VAL A 243 -3.53 -17.09 9.04
CA VAL A 243 -4.56 -17.23 8.01
C VAL A 243 -4.09 -16.66 6.69
N MET A 244 -3.60 -15.42 6.62
CA MET A 244 -3.20 -14.82 5.32
C MET A 244 -2.11 -15.62 4.59
N SER A 245 -1.19 -16.25 5.34
CA SER A 245 -0.07 -17.00 4.76
C SER A 245 -0.38 -18.44 4.38
N ARG A 246 -1.42 -19.05 4.97
CA ARG A 246 -1.71 -20.49 4.85
C ARG A 246 -3.14 -20.83 4.41
N ASN A 247 -4.03 -19.84 4.28
CA ASN A 247 -5.41 -20.10 3.90
C ASN A 247 -5.52 -20.61 2.45
N ASN A 248 -6.49 -21.51 2.25
CA ASN A 248 -6.88 -22.00 0.94
C ASN A 248 -8.39 -22.15 0.85
N MET A 249 -8.90 -22.09 -0.37
CA MET A 249 -10.30 -22.35 -0.67
C MET A 249 -10.46 -23.82 -1.08
N ILE A 250 -11.42 -24.51 -0.47
CA ILE A 250 -11.81 -25.87 -0.86
C ILE A 250 -13.29 -25.92 -1.27
N PRO A 251 -13.69 -26.85 -2.14
CA PRO A 251 -15.10 -27.08 -2.44
C PRO A 251 -15.90 -27.49 -1.18
N GLY A 252 -16.95 -26.73 -0.86
CA GLY A 252 -17.92 -27.07 0.19
C GLY A 252 -19.32 -27.31 -0.37
N ASN A 253 -20.23 -27.78 0.50
CA ASN A 253 -21.61 -28.11 0.10
C ASN A 253 -22.43 -26.87 -0.34
N GLU A 254 -22.07 -25.68 0.15
CA GLU A 254 -22.77 -24.41 -0.09
C GLU A 254 -21.85 -23.40 -0.82
N GLY A 255 -20.89 -23.89 -1.59
CA GLY A 255 -19.84 -23.09 -2.23
C GLY A 255 -18.47 -23.29 -1.59
N GLU A 256 -17.49 -22.49 -2.03
CA GLU A 256 -16.12 -22.59 -1.55
C GLU A 256 -15.99 -22.21 -0.07
N VAL A 257 -15.12 -22.92 0.64
CA VAL A 257 -14.87 -22.73 2.08
C VAL A 257 -13.40 -22.38 2.29
N LEU A 258 -13.15 -21.28 2.99
CA LEU A 258 -11.81 -20.88 3.42
C LEU A 258 -11.38 -21.76 4.60
N CYS A 259 -10.21 -22.38 4.49
CA CYS A 259 -9.69 -23.29 5.49
C CYS A 259 -8.17 -23.19 5.67
N LEU A 260 -7.68 -23.79 6.75
CA LEU A 260 -6.28 -24.15 6.94
C LEU A 260 -6.13 -25.68 6.81
N ILE A 261 -5.10 -26.13 6.11
CA ILE A 261 -4.91 -27.54 5.76
C ILE A 261 -3.64 -28.06 6.44
N PRO A 262 -3.76 -28.81 7.55
CA PRO A 262 -2.61 -29.37 8.24
C PRO A 262 -1.74 -30.23 7.34
N LEU A 263 -0.44 -30.29 7.65
CA LEU A 263 0.60 -31.04 6.91
C LEU A 263 0.90 -30.48 5.51
N TRP A 264 -0.11 -30.31 4.65
CA TRP A 264 0.05 -29.81 3.29
C TRP A 264 0.60 -28.37 3.27
N ASP A 265 0.17 -27.51 4.20
CA ASP A 265 0.62 -26.12 4.28
C ASP A 265 2.06 -25.94 4.84
N MET A 266 2.78 -27.06 5.05
CA MET A 266 4.21 -27.07 5.35
C MET A 266 5.08 -27.06 4.09
N ILE A 267 4.51 -27.27 2.89
CA ILE A 267 5.28 -27.31 1.65
C ILE A 267 5.59 -25.87 1.22
N ASN A 268 6.87 -25.56 1.01
CA ASN A 268 7.31 -24.22 0.62
C ASN A 268 7.03 -23.90 -0.85
N HIS A 269 7.12 -22.62 -1.19
CA HIS A 269 6.89 -22.13 -2.55
C HIS A 269 8.07 -22.37 -3.48
N LYS A 270 7.78 -22.91 -4.67
CA LYS A 270 8.64 -22.82 -5.87
C LYS A 270 7.76 -22.65 -7.08
N GLN A 271 8.13 -21.74 -7.98
CA GLN A 271 7.37 -21.50 -9.21
C GLN A 271 7.37 -22.77 -10.09
N GLY A 272 6.19 -23.19 -10.55
CA GLY A 272 6.01 -24.43 -11.26
C GLY A 272 4.60 -24.61 -11.82
N GLN A 273 4.10 -25.84 -11.78
CA GLN A 273 2.72 -26.17 -12.15
C GLN A 273 1.93 -26.42 -10.86
N LEU A 274 0.66 -25.99 -10.85
CA LEU A 274 -0.25 -26.35 -9.76
C LEU A 274 -0.55 -27.87 -9.83
N THR A 275 -0.22 -28.58 -8.76
CA THR A 275 -0.42 -30.04 -8.62
C THR A 275 -1.19 -30.42 -7.35
N THR A 276 -1.88 -29.44 -6.77
CA THR A 276 -2.86 -29.64 -5.70
C THR A 276 -4.24 -29.65 -6.32
N ASP A 277 -5.06 -30.63 -5.94
CA ASP A 277 -6.45 -30.74 -6.37
C ASP A 277 -7.33 -31.18 -5.19
N PHE A 278 -8.65 -31.20 -5.38
CA PHE A 278 -9.60 -31.71 -4.40
C PHE A 278 -10.39 -32.86 -5.00
N ASP A 279 -10.21 -34.07 -4.45
CA ASP A 279 -10.98 -35.25 -4.84
C ASP A 279 -12.40 -35.16 -4.24
N PRO A 280 -13.45 -34.98 -5.05
CA PRO A 280 -14.82 -34.88 -4.56
C PRO A 280 -15.36 -36.21 -4.03
N ALA A 281 -14.83 -37.35 -4.47
CA ALA A 281 -15.29 -38.67 -4.06
C ALA A 281 -14.85 -39.00 -2.63
N SER A 282 -13.57 -38.79 -2.32
CA SER A 282 -13.04 -38.95 -0.95
C SER A 282 -13.21 -37.71 -0.08
N ARG A 283 -13.63 -36.57 -0.67
CA ARG A 283 -13.66 -35.24 -0.04
C ARG A 283 -12.32 -34.89 0.60
N SER A 284 -11.24 -35.08 -0.14
CA SER A 284 -9.88 -34.85 0.33
C SER A 284 -9.13 -33.94 -0.62
N LEU A 285 -8.29 -33.06 -0.07
CA LEU A 285 -7.25 -32.43 -0.86
C LEU A 285 -6.21 -33.50 -1.21
N VAL A 286 -5.70 -33.48 -2.44
CA VAL A 286 -4.66 -34.37 -2.92
C VAL A 286 -3.51 -33.54 -3.48
N PHE A 287 -2.28 -33.96 -3.22
CA PHE A 287 -1.09 -33.28 -3.72
C PHE A 287 -0.15 -34.24 -4.43
N TYR A 288 0.29 -33.85 -5.63
CA TYR A 288 1.20 -34.62 -6.46
C TYR A 288 2.56 -33.94 -6.60
N ALA A 289 3.61 -34.75 -6.70
CA ALA A 289 4.97 -34.28 -6.93
C ALA A 289 5.07 -33.44 -8.21
N THR A 290 5.52 -32.18 -8.07
CA THR A 290 5.64 -31.23 -9.19
C THR A 290 6.80 -31.60 -10.14
N GLU A 291 7.83 -32.23 -9.59
CA GLU A 291 9.00 -32.77 -10.28
C GLU A 291 9.43 -34.11 -9.65
N SER A 292 10.51 -34.71 -10.15
CA SER A 292 11.10 -35.89 -9.48
C SER A 292 12.07 -35.40 -8.42
N TYR A 293 12.11 -36.09 -7.28
CA TYR A 293 12.93 -35.75 -6.12
C TYR A 293 13.85 -36.92 -5.78
N GLU A 294 15.10 -36.62 -5.46
CA GLU A 294 16.01 -37.56 -4.81
C GLU A 294 15.83 -37.52 -3.30
N LYS A 295 16.38 -38.53 -2.60
CA LYS A 295 16.39 -38.51 -1.14
C LYS A 295 17.15 -37.27 -0.62
N GLY A 296 16.50 -36.53 0.27
CA GLY A 296 17.01 -35.31 0.89
C GLY A 296 16.54 -34.04 0.19
N ASP A 297 15.97 -34.13 -1.01
CA ASP A 297 15.43 -32.98 -1.71
C ASP A 297 14.20 -32.41 -0.98
N GLU A 298 14.07 -31.09 -1.06
CA GLU A 298 12.88 -30.41 -0.57
C GLU A 298 11.78 -30.44 -1.61
N ILE A 299 10.57 -30.75 -1.13
CA ILE A 299 9.36 -30.81 -1.92
C ILE A 299 8.73 -29.41 -1.89
N PHE A 300 8.39 -28.90 -3.06
CA PHE A 300 7.84 -27.57 -3.24
C PHE A 300 6.52 -27.60 -4.00
N MET A 301 5.71 -26.57 -3.79
CA MET A 301 4.50 -26.32 -4.56
C MET A 301 4.46 -24.89 -5.12
N ASP A 302 3.71 -24.69 -6.20
CA ASP A 302 3.41 -23.35 -6.67
C ASP A 302 2.23 -22.78 -5.87
N TYR A 303 2.41 -21.60 -5.25
CA TYR A 303 1.38 -20.91 -4.44
C TYR A 303 0.39 -20.13 -5.32
N GLY A 304 0.55 -20.19 -6.64
CA GLY A 304 -0.26 -19.54 -7.64
C GLY A 304 0.40 -18.28 -8.21
N LYS A 305 -0.29 -17.67 -9.17
CA LYS A 305 0.19 -16.55 -9.98
C LYS A 305 0.11 -15.22 -9.23
N ARG A 306 0.81 -15.13 -8.09
CA ARG A 306 0.87 -13.94 -7.22
C ARG A 306 2.01 -13.01 -7.61
N THR A 307 1.78 -11.71 -7.50
CA THR A 307 2.81 -10.68 -7.61
C THR A 307 3.75 -10.71 -6.40
N SER A 308 4.98 -10.19 -6.54
CA SER A 308 5.90 -10.04 -5.40
C SER A 308 5.32 -9.18 -4.28
N THR A 309 4.47 -8.19 -4.60
CA THR A 309 3.72 -7.41 -3.61
C THR A 309 2.77 -8.31 -2.82
N GLU A 310 1.99 -9.17 -3.48
CA GLU A 310 1.08 -10.10 -2.80
C GLU A 310 1.82 -11.15 -1.97
N PHE A 311 2.97 -11.65 -2.42
CA PHE A 311 3.83 -12.52 -1.62
C PHE A 311 4.33 -11.81 -0.36
N LEU A 312 4.79 -10.57 -0.47
CA LEU A 312 5.21 -9.77 0.69
C LEU A 312 4.06 -9.59 1.69
N LEU A 313 2.90 -9.16 1.20
CA LEU A 313 1.75 -8.85 2.07
C LEU A 313 1.20 -10.10 2.76
N TYR A 314 0.90 -11.13 1.97
CA TYR A 314 0.10 -12.25 2.45
C TYR A 314 0.94 -13.46 2.84
N SER A 315 2.12 -13.65 2.26
CA SER A 315 2.97 -14.81 2.55
C SER A 315 4.20 -14.47 3.40
N GLY A 316 4.57 -13.19 3.52
CA GLY A 316 5.68 -12.73 4.35
C GLY A 316 7.07 -13.05 3.80
N PHE A 317 7.18 -13.26 2.48
CA PHE A 317 8.44 -13.40 1.77
C PHE A 317 8.30 -12.86 0.35
N VAL A 318 9.40 -12.68 -0.38
CA VAL A 318 9.38 -12.35 -1.80
C VAL A 318 10.28 -13.34 -2.53
N PRO A 319 9.78 -14.07 -3.56
CA PRO A 319 10.64 -14.92 -4.37
C PRO A 319 11.72 -14.08 -5.06
N GLU A 320 12.95 -14.59 -5.12
CA GLU A 320 14.07 -13.91 -5.78
C GLU A 320 13.76 -13.61 -7.26
N ILE A 321 13.09 -14.55 -7.93
CA ILE A 321 12.58 -14.40 -9.29
C ILE A 321 11.08 -14.71 -9.27
N ASN A 322 10.28 -13.74 -9.71
CA ASN A 322 8.83 -13.93 -9.85
C ASN A 322 8.34 -13.40 -11.20
N ARG A 323 8.04 -14.33 -12.11
CA ARG A 323 7.55 -14.01 -13.46
C ARG A 323 6.15 -13.40 -13.46
N PHE A 324 5.37 -13.64 -12.41
CA PHE A 324 4.03 -13.08 -12.27
C PHE A 324 4.01 -11.71 -11.58
N HIS A 325 5.17 -11.13 -11.26
CA HIS A 325 5.22 -9.78 -10.73
C HIS A 325 4.64 -8.77 -11.74
N LYS A 326 3.85 -7.85 -11.19
CA LYS A 326 3.26 -6.75 -11.94
C LYS A 326 3.47 -5.46 -11.16
N VAL A 327 3.76 -4.38 -11.88
CA VAL A 327 3.86 -3.04 -11.32
C VAL A 327 2.64 -2.25 -11.76
N PRO A 328 1.82 -1.73 -10.83
CA PRO A 328 0.72 -0.86 -11.19
C PRO A 328 1.26 0.51 -11.60
N ILE A 329 0.76 1.02 -12.71
CA ILE A 329 1.06 2.35 -13.25
C ILE A 329 -0.24 3.11 -13.37
N LYS A 330 -0.26 4.26 -12.72
CA LYS A 330 -1.37 5.20 -12.72
C LYS A 330 -1.08 6.32 -13.71
N LEU A 331 -1.97 6.51 -14.68
CA LEU A 331 -1.95 7.64 -15.62
C LEU A 331 -3.26 8.41 -15.50
N GLY A 332 -3.19 9.73 -15.53
CA GLY A 332 -4.36 10.59 -15.45
C GLY A 332 -4.20 11.84 -16.29
N LEU A 333 -5.32 12.34 -16.82
CA LEU A 333 -5.36 13.63 -17.47
C LEU A 333 -5.26 14.75 -16.43
N SER A 334 -4.52 15.80 -16.74
CA SER A 334 -4.42 16.96 -15.87
C SER A 334 -5.74 17.74 -15.88
N LYS A 335 -6.17 18.22 -14.71
CA LYS A 335 -7.32 19.15 -14.63
C LYS A 335 -7.08 20.48 -15.37
N TYR A 336 -5.83 20.82 -15.65
CA TYR A 336 -5.41 22.03 -16.37
C TYR A 336 -5.29 21.82 -17.89
N ASP A 337 -5.58 20.61 -18.37
CA ASP A 337 -5.55 20.33 -19.80
C ASP A 337 -6.70 21.06 -20.53
N LYS A 338 -6.34 21.99 -21.42
CA LYS A 338 -7.31 22.76 -22.24
C LYS A 338 -8.24 21.85 -23.06
N LEU A 339 -7.81 20.63 -23.39
CA LEU A 339 -8.58 19.65 -24.15
C LEU A 339 -9.17 18.53 -23.27
N LEU A 340 -9.14 18.68 -21.94
CA LEU A 340 -9.60 17.67 -20.97
C LEU A 340 -10.97 17.10 -21.33
N THR A 341 -11.94 17.96 -21.63
CA THR A 341 -13.31 17.56 -21.96
C THR A 341 -13.37 16.69 -23.21
N LEU A 342 -12.61 17.04 -24.25
CA LEU A 342 -12.58 16.26 -25.49
C LEU A 342 -11.85 14.93 -25.29
N ARG A 343 -10.71 14.93 -24.60
CA ARG A 343 -9.94 13.71 -24.30
C ARG A 343 -10.75 12.75 -23.44
N THR A 344 -11.42 13.25 -22.41
CA THR A 344 -12.30 12.44 -21.55
C THR A 344 -13.40 11.78 -22.36
N ARG A 345 -14.09 12.52 -23.24
CA ARG A 345 -15.14 11.94 -24.09
C ARG A 345 -14.63 10.87 -25.05
N VAL A 346 -13.42 11.03 -25.60
CA VAL A 346 -12.80 10.01 -26.46
C VAL A 346 -12.43 8.77 -25.63
N LEU A 347 -11.88 8.93 -24.42
CA LEU A 347 -11.60 7.81 -23.51
C LEU A 347 -12.88 7.06 -23.11
N GLU A 348 -13.95 7.78 -22.77
CA GLU A 348 -15.25 7.20 -22.41
C GLU A 348 -15.86 6.38 -23.55
N LYS A 349 -15.72 6.84 -24.80
CA LYS A 349 -16.12 6.08 -25.99
C LYS A 349 -15.38 4.74 -26.09
N GLN A 350 -14.15 4.68 -25.56
CA GLN A 350 -13.32 3.47 -25.45
C GLN A 350 -13.47 2.75 -24.11
N LYS A 351 -14.48 3.11 -23.29
CA LYS A 351 -14.73 2.54 -21.96
C LYS A 351 -13.58 2.73 -20.97
N LEU A 352 -12.77 3.76 -21.17
CA LEU A 352 -11.70 4.19 -20.26
C LEU A 352 -12.11 5.43 -19.49
N SER A 353 -11.59 5.55 -18.28
CA SER A 353 -11.70 6.74 -17.43
C SER A 353 -10.61 7.76 -17.79
N SER A 354 -10.78 9.01 -17.37
CA SER A 354 -9.74 10.05 -17.43
C SER A 354 -8.53 9.74 -16.55
N GLU A 355 -8.67 8.77 -15.65
CA GLU A 355 -7.62 8.15 -14.86
C GLU A 355 -7.64 6.63 -15.07
N ILE A 356 -6.52 6.07 -15.53
CA ILE A 356 -6.34 4.63 -15.74
C ILE A 356 -5.30 4.08 -14.77
N ASN A 357 -5.55 2.85 -14.29
CA ASN A 357 -4.63 2.08 -13.47
C ASN A 357 -4.31 0.79 -14.22
N VAL A 358 -3.17 0.76 -14.90
CA VAL A 358 -2.73 -0.42 -15.66
C VAL A 358 -1.68 -1.18 -14.88
N SER A 359 -1.51 -2.47 -15.15
CA SER A 359 -0.45 -3.29 -14.56
C SER A 359 0.48 -3.79 -15.65
N VAL A 360 1.79 -3.55 -15.49
CA VAL A 360 2.81 -3.99 -16.44
C VAL A 360 3.68 -5.09 -15.86
N SER A 361 4.07 -6.04 -16.69
CA SER A 361 4.97 -7.16 -16.37
C SER A 361 6.22 -7.10 -17.24
N SER A 362 7.15 -8.04 -17.02
CA SER A 362 8.29 -8.22 -17.93
C SER A 362 7.80 -8.43 -19.38
N PRO A 363 8.49 -7.87 -20.40
CA PRO A 363 8.13 -8.04 -21.81
C PRO A 363 8.03 -9.51 -22.23
N ASP A 364 8.81 -10.39 -21.62
CA ASP A 364 8.83 -11.83 -21.92
C ASP A 364 7.55 -12.57 -21.45
N GLU A 365 6.79 -11.97 -20.51
CA GLU A 365 5.64 -12.62 -19.87
C GLU A 365 4.30 -12.12 -20.41
N SER A 366 4.16 -10.81 -20.64
CA SER A 366 2.95 -10.27 -21.24
C SER A 366 3.21 -8.97 -22.00
N PRO A 367 2.50 -8.74 -23.13
CA PRO A 367 2.56 -7.46 -23.81
C PRO A 367 2.01 -6.34 -22.92
N LEU A 368 2.38 -5.10 -23.23
CA LEU A 368 1.83 -3.93 -22.55
C LEU A 368 0.29 -3.86 -22.74
N PRO A 369 -0.47 -3.44 -21.71
CA PRO A 369 -1.92 -3.31 -21.81
C PRO A 369 -2.36 -2.35 -22.92
N VAL A 370 -3.41 -2.71 -23.65
CA VAL A 370 -3.94 -1.89 -24.76
C VAL A 370 -4.36 -0.50 -24.28
N ASP A 371 -4.98 -0.43 -23.11
CA ASP A 371 -5.43 0.81 -22.45
C ASP A 371 -4.30 1.83 -22.32
N PHE A 372 -3.06 1.36 -22.16
CA PHE A 372 -1.88 2.21 -22.06
C PHE A 372 -1.60 2.95 -23.37
N PHE A 373 -1.73 2.26 -24.50
CA PHE A 373 -1.56 2.85 -25.83
C PHE A 373 -2.75 3.73 -26.22
N VAL A 374 -3.98 3.31 -25.91
CA VAL A 374 -5.18 4.12 -26.14
C VAL A 374 -5.07 5.44 -25.39
N PHE A 375 -4.70 5.40 -24.11
CA PHE A 375 -4.50 6.61 -23.32
C PHE A 375 -3.39 7.49 -23.88
N GLY A 376 -2.24 6.91 -24.23
CA GLY A 376 -1.13 7.65 -24.84
C GLY A 376 -1.52 8.34 -26.15
N ARG A 377 -2.28 7.67 -27.02
CA ARG A 377 -2.82 8.26 -28.27
C ARG A 377 -3.72 9.44 -27.98
N VAL A 378 -4.72 9.27 -27.12
CA VAL A 378 -5.66 10.34 -26.78
C VAL A 378 -4.95 11.53 -26.14
N PHE A 379 -3.93 11.26 -25.32
CA PHE A 379 -3.12 12.29 -24.67
C PHE A 379 -2.41 13.20 -25.67
N VAL A 380 -1.89 12.67 -26.78
CA VAL A 380 -1.10 13.43 -27.77
C VAL A 380 -1.91 13.95 -28.97
N MET A 381 -3.19 13.58 -29.08
CA MET A 381 -4.05 14.07 -30.14
C MET A 381 -4.27 15.59 -30.06
N SER A 382 -4.35 16.23 -31.23
CA SER A 382 -4.79 17.61 -31.36
C SER A 382 -6.30 17.73 -31.22
N GLU A 383 -6.81 18.96 -31.09
CA GLU A 383 -8.26 19.19 -31.06
C GLU A 383 -8.98 18.64 -32.30
N SER A 384 -8.45 18.87 -33.50
CA SER A 384 -9.05 18.39 -34.75
C SER A 384 -9.07 16.86 -34.83
N GLU A 385 -8.03 16.19 -34.35
CA GLU A 385 -7.95 14.73 -34.30
C GLU A 385 -8.92 14.14 -33.27
N LEU A 386 -9.06 14.77 -32.08
CA LEU A 386 -10.05 14.38 -31.07
C LEU A 386 -11.47 14.53 -31.61
N GLN A 387 -11.77 15.64 -32.27
CA GLN A 387 -13.08 15.86 -32.89
C GLN A 387 -13.37 14.84 -33.99
N PHE A 388 -12.35 14.45 -34.78
CA PHE A 388 -12.48 13.39 -35.77
C PHE A 388 -12.76 12.04 -35.10
N ALA A 389 -12.00 11.67 -34.06
CA ALA A 389 -12.18 10.42 -33.32
C ALA A 389 -13.58 10.30 -32.68
N LEU A 390 -14.16 11.42 -32.22
CA LEU A 390 -15.53 11.44 -31.71
C LEU A 390 -16.57 11.14 -32.81
N LYS A 391 -16.34 11.64 -34.03
CA LYS A 391 -17.24 11.48 -35.19
C LYS A 391 -17.08 10.16 -35.94
N ALA A 392 -15.93 9.51 -35.85
CA ALA A 392 -15.66 8.23 -36.50
C ALA A 392 -16.58 7.13 -35.95
N ASP A 393 -17.09 6.23 -36.80
CA ASP A 393 -17.89 5.08 -36.36
C ASP A 393 -17.00 4.02 -35.67
N GLU A 394 -17.58 3.14 -34.86
CA GLU A 394 -16.90 2.02 -34.18
C GLU A 394 -16.11 1.10 -35.14
N SER A 395 -16.36 1.18 -36.45
CA SER A 395 -15.74 0.34 -37.48
C SER A 395 -14.43 0.87 -38.08
N THR A 396 -13.96 2.06 -37.68
CA THR A 396 -12.77 2.72 -38.26
C THR A 396 -11.47 2.62 -37.44
N ASP A 397 -11.38 1.66 -36.52
CA ASP A 397 -10.44 1.76 -35.39
C ASP A 397 -8.97 1.33 -35.65
N ASN A 398 -8.11 2.35 -35.81
CA ASN A 398 -6.67 2.26 -35.50
C ASN A 398 -6.39 2.60 -34.00
N ILE A 399 -7.37 3.12 -33.26
CA ILE A 399 -7.21 3.59 -31.87
C ILE A 399 -7.22 2.42 -30.88
N LEU A 400 -8.02 1.38 -31.13
CA LEU A 400 -8.07 0.13 -30.34
C LEU A 400 -6.98 -0.88 -30.67
N SER A 401 -6.17 -0.62 -31.71
CA SER A 401 -5.06 -1.49 -32.09
C SER A 401 -4.05 -1.58 -30.95
N ASN A 402 -3.68 -2.79 -30.55
CA ASN A 402 -2.53 -3.01 -29.66
C ASN A 402 -1.17 -2.81 -30.37
N VAL A 403 -1.20 -2.56 -31.69
CA VAL A 403 -0.03 -2.29 -32.51
C VAL A 403 0.05 -0.80 -32.76
N LEU A 404 1.16 -0.20 -32.34
CA LEU A 404 1.56 1.14 -32.77
C LEU A 404 2.09 1.06 -34.20
N SER A 405 1.59 1.91 -35.08
CA SER A 405 2.07 2.09 -36.46
C SER A 405 3.01 3.30 -36.58
N ASP A 406 3.70 3.46 -37.70
CA ASP A 406 4.60 4.61 -37.94
C ASP A 406 3.84 5.86 -38.40
N ASN A 407 2.85 6.30 -37.60
CA ASN A 407 2.13 7.54 -37.82
C ASN A 407 2.45 8.59 -36.74
N ARG A 408 2.07 9.85 -36.98
CA ARG A 408 2.32 10.99 -36.05
C ARG A 408 1.85 10.70 -34.62
N ILE A 409 0.61 10.22 -34.47
CA ILE A 409 -0.06 10.01 -33.18
C ILE A 409 0.63 8.87 -32.44
N ASP A 410 0.89 7.75 -33.11
CA ASP A 410 1.54 6.57 -32.51
C ASP A 410 2.99 6.86 -32.10
N ASN A 411 3.74 7.61 -32.91
CA ASN A 411 5.10 8.04 -32.57
C ASN A 411 5.11 9.00 -31.36
N ALA A 412 4.18 9.96 -31.31
CA ALA A 412 4.05 10.86 -30.18
C ALA A 412 3.59 10.12 -28.90
N ALA A 413 2.66 9.17 -29.02
CA ALA A 413 2.17 8.35 -27.92
C ALA A 413 3.29 7.47 -27.35
N ARG A 414 4.11 6.86 -28.22
CA ARG A 414 5.28 6.07 -27.82
C ARG A 414 6.25 6.91 -27.00
N LYS A 415 6.58 8.12 -27.48
CA LYS A 415 7.46 9.05 -26.78
C LYS A 415 6.89 9.46 -25.42
N PHE A 416 5.61 9.84 -25.37
CA PHE A 416 4.94 10.19 -24.12
C PHE A 416 5.01 9.05 -23.08
N ILE A 417 4.72 7.83 -23.51
CA ILE A 417 4.80 6.63 -22.68
C ILE A 417 6.23 6.39 -22.18
N GLU A 418 7.22 6.44 -23.07
CA GLU A 418 8.63 6.23 -22.75
C GLU A 418 9.13 7.27 -21.74
N ASP A 419 8.83 8.55 -21.97
CA ASP A 419 9.20 9.65 -21.08
C ASP A 419 8.56 9.45 -19.69
N ARG A 420 7.27 9.08 -19.63
CA ARG A 420 6.56 8.84 -18.37
C ARG A 420 7.13 7.66 -17.58
N LEU A 421 7.40 6.54 -18.26
CA LEU A 421 8.02 5.36 -17.64
C LEU A 421 9.44 5.69 -17.15
N THR A 422 10.20 6.44 -17.93
CA THR A 422 11.55 6.87 -17.57
C THR A 422 11.55 7.75 -16.32
N CYS A 423 10.60 8.68 -16.21
CA CYS A 423 10.43 9.50 -15.01
C CYS A 423 10.11 8.65 -13.76
N LEU A 424 9.18 7.69 -13.89
CA LEU A 424 8.84 6.77 -12.79
C LEU A 424 10.07 5.96 -12.33
N VAL A 425 10.81 5.38 -13.27
CA VAL A 425 12.02 4.61 -12.97
C VAL A 425 13.09 5.47 -12.30
N ARG A 426 13.32 6.70 -12.79
CA ARG A 426 14.27 7.64 -12.16
C ARG A 426 13.86 7.98 -10.73
N ALA A 427 12.57 8.25 -10.49
CA ALA A 427 12.06 8.54 -9.17
C ALA A 427 12.29 7.37 -8.20
N TYR A 428 12.01 6.13 -8.64
CA TYR A 428 12.24 4.93 -7.82
C TYR A 428 13.73 4.68 -7.54
N LYS A 429 14.60 4.84 -8.55
CA LYS A 429 16.06 4.69 -8.36
C LYS A 429 16.62 5.70 -7.37
N SER A 430 16.28 6.98 -7.52
CA SER A 430 16.72 8.04 -6.60
C SER A 430 16.25 7.78 -5.17
N ARG A 431 15.02 7.32 -4.98
CA ARG A 431 14.49 6.93 -3.66
C ARG A 431 15.26 5.75 -3.08
N LEU A 432 15.49 4.70 -3.87
CA LEU A 432 16.23 3.51 -3.44
C LEU A 432 17.67 3.88 -3.02
N GLU A 433 18.36 4.71 -3.80
CA GLU A 433 19.72 5.17 -3.49
C GLU A 433 19.78 5.96 -2.18
N LYS A 434 18.89 6.95 -2.00
CA LYS A 434 18.78 7.71 -0.74
C LYS A 434 18.56 6.78 0.46
N LYS A 435 17.72 5.76 0.30
CA LYS A 435 17.40 4.81 1.37
C LYS A 435 18.56 3.85 1.66
N LEU A 436 19.22 3.31 0.64
CA LEU A 436 20.40 2.45 0.81
C LEU A 436 21.55 3.19 1.48
N GLN A 437 21.77 4.47 1.14
CA GLN A 437 22.75 5.32 1.81
C GLN A 437 22.40 5.51 3.30
N SER A 438 21.13 5.75 3.63
CA SER A 438 20.69 5.86 5.04
C SER A 438 20.77 4.53 5.81
N ALA A 439 20.60 3.39 5.13
CA ALA A 439 20.67 2.06 5.73
C ALA A 439 22.13 1.58 5.93
N GLN A 440 23.06 1.92 5.04
CA GLN A 440 24.48 1.61 5.21
C GLN A 440 25.13 2.34 6.39
N VAL A 441 24.55 3.46 6.84
CA VAL A 441 24.96 4.17 8.07
C VAL A 441 24.48 3.44 9.34
N LYS A 442 23.50 2.53 9.24
CA LYS A 442 22.96 1.73 10.34
C LYS A 442 23.32 0.24 10.20
N GLY A 443 24.61 -0.08 10.37
CA GLY A 443 25.09 -1.44 10.65
C GLY A 443 24.73 -1.91 12.07
N PRO A 444 24.86 -3.21 12.41
CA PRO A 444 24.02 -3.86 13.41
C PRO A 444 24.30 -3.40 14.85
N LEU A 445 23.21 -3.07 15.55
CA LEU A 445 23.00 -3.02 17.01
C LEU A 445 24.18 -2.50 17.84
N HIS A 446 24.19 -1.18 18.07
CA HIS A 446 24.47 -0.65 19.41
C HIS A 446 23.65 0.62 19.65
N GLU A 447 23.29 0.77 20.93
CA GLU A 447 22.36 1.69 21.57
C GLU A 447 22.25 3.10 20.95
N HIS A 448 21.00 3.55 20.82
CA HIS A 448 20.62 4.90 20.40
C HIS A 448 21.21 5.97 21.33
N GLU A 449 22.08 6.83 20.79
CA GLU A 449 22.21 8.21 21.24
C GLU A 449 21.95 9.16 20.08
N ASP A 450 21.12 10.16 20.36
CA ASP A 450 20.67 11.24 19.49
C ASP A 450 21.81 11.98 18.79
N LYS A 451 21.66 12.24 17.49
CA LYS A 451 22.31 13.39 16.85
C LYS A 451 21.36 14.10 15.89
N ALA A 452 20.92 15.28 16.34
CA ALA A 452 20.29 16.30 15.54
C ALA A 452 21.26 16.81 14.47
N GLU A 453 20.79 16.91 13.23
CA GLU A 453 21.54 17.43 12.10
C GLU A 453 21.48 18.98 12.07
N MET A 454 22.63 19.61 11.83
CA MET A 454 22.85 21.05 11.98
C MET A 454 22.26 21.87 10.82
N ALA A 455 21.42 22.86 11.12
CA ALA A 455 20.92 23.84 10.16
C ALA A 455 21.90 25.01 9.94
N ALA A 456 22.02 25.48 8.69
CA ALA A 456 22.86 26.61 8.27
C ALA A 456 22.22 27.99 8.60
N PRO A 457 23.01 29.09 8.68
CA PRO A 457 22.66 30.29 9.45
C PRO A 457 21.69 31.30 8.80
N SER A 458 21.17 31.07 7.59
CA SER A 458 20.39 32.05 6.83
C SER A 458 18.87 31.83 6.86
N GLY A 459 18.37 30.72 7.40
CA GLY A 459 16.94 30.36 7.34
C GLY A 459 16.41 30.12 5.92
N LEU A 460 17.25 30.25 4.89
CA LEU A 460 16.97 29.92 3.50
C LEU A 460 17.75 28.68 3.10
N THR A 461 17.08 27.76 2.41
CA THR A 461 17.65 26.55 1.81
C THR A 461 17.66 26.67 0.29
N GLN A 462 18.81 26.35 -0.31
CA GLN A 462 19.00 26.35 -1.76
C GLN A 462 18.32 25.12 -2.35
N GLN A 463 17.49 25.32 -3.37
CA GLN A 463 16.67 24.29 -3.99
C GLN A 463 16.86 24.32 -5.52
N PRO A 464 17.32 23.21 -6.14
CA PRO A 464 17.32 23.09 -7.59
C PRO A 464 15.88 22.93 -8.10
N LEU A 465 15.58 23.61 -9.20
CA LEU A 465 14.30 23.53 -9.92
C LEU A 465 14.51 22.91 -11.30
N TYR A 466 13.49 22.22 -11.80
CA TYR A 466 13.40 21.62 -13.13
C TYR A 466 14.62 20.76 -13.48
N GLY A 467 14.98 19.86 -12.57
CA GLY A 467 16.15 18.99 -12.72
C GLY A 467 17.50 19.71 -12.63
N GLY A 468 17.54 20.89 -11.98
CA GLY A 468 18.73 21.71 -11.82
C GLY A 468 18.97 22.71 -12.95
N ALA A 469 18.00 22.88 -13.87
CA ALA A 469 18.06 23.91 -14.91
C ALA A 469 17.93 25.33 -14.33
N LEU A 470 17.24 25.46 -13.21
CA LEU A 470 17.08 26.70 -12.44
C LEU A 470 17.37 26.42 -10.97
N GLU A 471 17.54 27.50 -10.20
CA GLU A 471 17.79 27.41 -8.77
C GLU A 471 17.09 28.54 -8.03
N ILE A 472 16.58 28.24 -6.84
CA ILE A 472 15.88 29.20 -5.97
C ILE A 472 16.35 29.03 -4.52
N GLN A 473 16.30 30.12 -3.76
CA GLN A 473 16.47 30.08 -2.30
C GLN A 473 15.10 30.16 -1.64
N LEU A 474 14.74 29.12 -0.90
CA LEU A 474 13.44 28.99 -0.23
C LEU A 474 13.56 29.16 1.27
N PRO A 475 12.58 29.78 1.96
CA PRO A 475 12.50 29.77 3.42
C PRO A 475 12.37 28.36 3.98
N SER A 476 13.16 28.02 5.00
CA SER A 476 13.06 26.75 5.72
C SER A 476 12.01 26.85 6.85
N PRO A 477 11.13 25.85 7.02
CA PRO A 477 10.98 24.66 6.19
C PRO A 477 10.16 24.93 4.91
N ALA A 478 10.62 24.40 3.77
CA ALA A 478 9.89 24.38 2.50
C ALA A 478 9.78 22.94 1.99
N ASN A 479 8.57 22.39 2.05
CA ASN A 479 8.30 21.04 1.57
C ASN A 479 7.88 21.09 0.10
N ASP A 480 8.64 20.43 -0.76
CA ASP A 480 8.25 20.23 -2.16
C ASP A 480 7.01 19.34 -2.23
N VAL A 481 5.98 19.89 -2.87
CA VAL A 481 4.66 19.31 -3.06
C VAL A 481 4.66 18.12 -4.00
N SER A 482 5.61 18.05 -4.93
CA SER A 482 5.79 16.90 -5.84
C SER A 482 6.04 15.60 -5.07
N ASN A 483 6.56 15.70 -3.83
CA ASN A 483 6.74 14.55 -2.95
C ASN A 483 5.42 13.89 -2.54
N PHE A 484 4.29 14.60 -2.64
CA PHE A 484 3.03 14.14 -2.07
C PHE A 484 1.77 14.33 -2.91
N ARG A 485 1.82 15.14 -3.98
CA ARG A 485 0.79 15.15 -5.01
C ARG A 485 1.43 15.32 -6.38
N GLN A 486 0.77 14.84 -7.42
CA GLN A 486 1.23 15.09 -8.78
C GLN A 486 1.13 16.59 -9.08
N VAL A 487 2.25 17.18 -9.47
CA VAL A 487 2.36 18.56 -9.96
C VAL A 487 2.69 18.45 -11.46
N PRO A 488 2.09 19.27 -12.34
CA PRO A 488 2.47 19.33 -13.75
C PRO A 488 3.98 19.53 -13.94
N ASP A 489 4.57 18.96 -15.00
CA ASP A 489 6.02 18.97 -15.21
C ASP A 489 6.60 20.39 -15.46
N ASN A 490 5.73 21.35 -15.80
CA ASN A 490 6.08 22.77 -15.97
C ASN A 490 5.88 23.59 -14.69
N GLN A 491 5.58 22.96 -13.55
CA GLN A 491 5.29 23.63 -12.30
C GLN A 491 6.00 22.94 -11.13
N GLU A 492 6.55 23.73 -10.21
CA GLU A 492 7.07 23.26 -8.92
C GLU A 492 6.44 24.05 -7.78
N ILE A 493 6.02 23.37 -6.72
CA ILE A 493 5.30 24.00 -5.61
C ILE A 493 5.97 23.62 -4.30
N PHE A 494 6.19 24.61 -3.44
CA PHE A 494 6.76 24.45 -2.11
C PHE A 494 5.80 25.02 -1.08
N VAL A 495 5.60 24.32 0.03
CA VAL A 495 4.71 24.75 1.11
C VAL A 495 5.45 24.75 2.44
N ASN A 496 5.22 25.77 3.25
CA ASN A 496 5.69 25.80 4.63
C ASN A 496 4.58 25.26 5.56
N PRO A 497 4.78 24.09 6.19
CA PRO A 497 3.77 23.46 7.03
C PRO A 497 3.48 24.23 8.33
N ALA A 498 4.38 25.12 8.77
CA ALA A 498 4.22 25.84 10.03
C ALA A 498 3.27 27.03 9.93
N ASN A 499 3.13 27.65 8.75
CA ASN A 499 2.38 28.90 8.57
C ASN A 499 1.50 28.92 7.31
N ASN A 500 1.37 27.78 6.60
CA ASN A 500 0.58 27.64 5.37
C ASN A 500 0.98 28.57 4.22
N GLN A 501 2.19 29.13 4.25
CA GLN A 501 2.74 29.86 3.10
C GLN A 501 3.07 28.90 1.97
N SER A 502 2.95 29.37 0.73
CA SER A 502 3.33 28.57 -0.44
C SER A 502 4.05 29.40 -1.50
N ILE A 503 5.00 28.76 -2.18
CA ILE A 503 5.71 29.30 -3.34
C ILE A 503 5.42 28.37 -4.50
N ILE A 504 4.92 28.91 -5.61
CA ILE A 504 4.68 28.20 -6.85
C ILE A 504 5.61 28.82 -7.90
N VAL A 505 6.34 27.98 -8.62
CA VAL A 505 7.12 28.39 -9.79
C VAL A 505 6.51 27.69 -10.99
N ASP A 506 6.08 28.44 -12.00
CA ASP A 506 5.42 27.93 -13.20
C ASP A 506 6.16 28.39 -14.46
N ILE A 507 6.32 27.49 -15.43
CA ILE A 507 6.83 27.79 -16.77
C ILE A 507 5.63 27.83 -17.72
N LEU A 508 5.33 29.02 -18.22
CA LEU A 508 4.19 29.32 -19.06
C LEU A 508 4.65 29.72 -20.47
N GLU A 509 3.79 29.53 -21.46
CA GLU A 509 3.97 30.17 -22.77
C GLU A 509 3.79 31.68 -22.60
N ALA A 510 4.67 32.47 -23.21
CA ALA A 510 4.60 33.92 -23.07
C ALA A 510 3.29 34.45 -23.66
N LEU A 511 2.60 35.30 -22.90
CA LEU A 511 1.40 35.98 -23.40
C LEU A 511 1.75 36.82 -24.63
N SER A 512 0.81 36.91 -25.58
CA SER A 512 0.97 37.74 -26.79
C SER A 512 1.09 39.23 -26.50
N GLU A 513 0.81 39.65 -25.26
CA GLU A 513 0.94 41.04 -24.82
C GLU A 513 2.41 41.44 -24.62
N PRO A 514 2.92 42.46 -25.33
CA PRO A 514 4.32 42.87 -25.21
C PRO A 514 4.63 43.60 -23.91
N ASP A 515 3.63 44.19 -23.24
CA ASP A 515 3.82 44.90 -21.97
C ASP A 515 3.80 43.93 -20.78
N LEU A 516 4.91 43.89 -20.05
CA LEU A 516 5.07 43.07 -18.84
C LEU A 516 4.10 43.48 -17.73
N VAL A 517 3.78 44.78 -17.61
CA VAL A 517 2.88 45.28 -16.57
C VAL A 517 1.47 44.76 -16.79
N GLU A 518 1.01 44.73 -18.04
CA GLU A 518 -0.31 44.17 -18.37
C GLU A 518 -0.30 42.63 -18.30
N ALA A 519 0.79 41.97 -18.70
CA ALA A 519 0.94 40.52 -18.58
C ALA A 519 0.86 40.03 -17.12
N VAL A 520 1.54 40.69 -16.18
CA VAL A 520 1.48 40.28 -14.76
C VAL A 520 0.12 40.55 -14.12
N LYS A 521 -0.58 41.63 -14.53
CA LYS A 521 -1.96 41.90 -14.11
C LYS A 521 -2.91 40.84 -14.63
N PHE A 522 -2.73 40.40 -15.88
CA PHE A 522 -3.51 39.31 -16.46
C PHE A 522 -3.34 38.02 -15.66
N HIS A 523 -2.10 37.59 -15.37
CA HIS A 523 -1.85 36.41 -14.55
C HIS A 523 -2.40 36.54 -13.12
N PHE A 524 -2.31 37.73 -12.52
CA PHE A 524 -2.91 37.98 -11.20
C PHE A 524 -4.43 37.79 -11.22
N GLN A 525 -5.09 38.25 -12.29
CA GLN A 525 -6.53 38.06 -12.50
C GLN A 525 -6.89 36.60 -12.78
N GLU A 526 -6.12 35.87 -13.58
CA GLU A 526 -6.33 34.43 -13.81
C GLU A 526 -6.26 33.62 -12.50
N ILE A 527 -5.32 33.96 -11.62
CA ILE A 527 -5.20 33.34 -10.29
C ILE A 527 -6.46 33.65 -9.45
N ALA A 528 -6.99 34.88 -9.52
CA ALA A 528 -8.22 35.26 -8.83
C ALA A 528 -9.41 34.41 -9.30
N GLU A 529 -9.56 34.24 -10.61
CA GLU A 529 -10.64 33.45 -11.22
C GLU A 529 -10.52 31.97 -10.88
N CYS A 530 -9.30 31.41 -10.92
CA CYS A 530 -9.04 30.02 -10.51
C CYS A 530 -9.39 29.77 -9.05
N ASN A 531 -9.22 30.77 -8.19
CA ASN A 531 -9.52 30.69 -6.77
C ASN A 531 -10.94 31.16 -6.41
N SER A 532 -11.78 31.49 -7.40
CA SER A 532 -13.12 32.07 -7.19
C SER A 532 -13.10 33.26 -6.22
N ALA A 533 -12.10 34.13 -6.35
CA ALA A 533 -11.93 35.26 -5.46
C ALA A 533 -13.11 36.24 -5.59
N THR A 534 -13.69 36.63 -4.45
CA THR A 534 -14.82 37.58 -4.41
C THR A 534 -14.36 39.03 -4.52
N GLU A 535 -13.10 39.29 -4.17
CA GLU A 535 -12.48 40.62 -4.21
C GLU A 535 -10.99 40.48 -4.52
N THR A 536 -10.48 41.37 -5.37
CA THR A 536 -9.08 41.40 -5.81
C THR A 536 -8.58 42.84 -5.78
N ILE A 537 -7.47 43.07 -5.06
CA ILE A 537 -6.86 44.39 -4.90
C ILE A 537 -5.39 44.29 -5.30
N VAL A 538 -4.94 45.17 -6.19
CA VAL A 538 -3.51 45.32 -6.53
C VAL A 538 -2.93 46.43 -5.66
N ASP A 539 -1.91 46.11 -4.87
CA ASP A 539 -1.23 47.05 -3.97
C ASP A 539 -0.08 47.79 -4.68
N SER A 540 0.76 47.06 -5.42
CA SER A 540 1.84 47.65 -6.22
C SER A 540 2.21 46.82 -7.44
N VAL A 541 2.74 47.48 -8.47
CA VAL A 541 3.38 46.85 -9.63
C VAL A 541 4.71 47.55 -9.90
N GLU A 542 5.80 46.79 -9.89
CA GLU A 542 7.18 47.30 -9.91
C GLU A 542 7.99 46.55 -10.97
N VAL A 543 8.43 47.25 -12.01
CA VAL A 543 9.34 46.68 -13.02
C VAL A 543 10.73 46.51 -12.38
N GLN A 544 11.27 45.29 -12.47
CA GLN A 544 12.53 44.92 -11.82
C GLN A 544 13.67 44.92 -12.84
N ASN A 545 14.73 45.67 -12.52
CA ASN A 545 15.95 45.73 -13.31
C ASN A 545 17.05 44.94 -12.59
N ILE A 546 17.10 43.62 -12.82
CA ILE A 546 18.08 42.72 -12.19
C ILE A 546 19.21 42.45 -13.19
N PRO A 547 20.46 42.85 -12.91
CA PRO A 547 21.59 42.64 -13.82
C PRO A 547 21.79 41.16 -14.17
N GLY A 548 21.84 40.82 -15.45
CA GLY A 548 22.04 39.45 -15.93
C GLY A 548 20.78 38.57 -15.93
N CYS A 549 19.62 39.11 -15.54
CA CYS A 549 18.33 38.43 -15.60
C CYS A 549 17.47 38.94 -16.77
N PRO A 550 16.50 38.14 -17.25
CA PRO A 550 15.47 38.61 -18.17
C PRO A 550 14.65 39.75 -17.56
N SER A 551 13.94 40.48 -18.42
CA SER A 551 13.00 41.52 -17.98
C SER A 551 11.96 40.90 -17.04
N ALA A 552 11.77 41.56 -15.89
CA ALA A 552 10.91 41.04 -14.83
C ALA A 552 10.02 42.14 -14.23
N VAL A 553 8.88 41.73 -13.68
CA VAL A 553 7.95 42.61 -12.98
C VAL A 553 7.40 41.92 -11.74
N LEU A 554 7.35 42.66 -10.64
CA LEU A 554 6.77 42.23 -9.37
C LEU A 554 5.41 42.89 -9.19
N LEU A 555 4.37 42.10 -8.99
CA LEU A 555 3.06 42.56 -8.57
C LEU A 555 2.79 42.07 -7.15
N ARG A 556 2.31 42.95 -6.28
CA ARG A 556 1.78 42.59 -4.95
C ARG A 556 0.32 42.96 -4.88
N GLY A 557 -0.48 42.09 -4.29
CA GLY A 557 -1.89 42.35 -4.09
C GLY A 557 -2.52 41.38 -3.10
N LYS A 558 -3.83 41.51 -2.92
CA LYS A 558 -4.62 40.68 -2.02
C LYS A 558 -5.84 40.13 -2.75
N GLN A 559 -6.17 38.89 -2.45
CA GLN A 559 -7.36 38.24 -2.96
C GLN A 559 -8.17 37.68 -1.79
N LYS A 560 -9.49 37.91 -1.82
CA LYS A 560 -10.42 37.38 -0.83
C LYS A 560 -11.08 36.12 -1.38
N THR A 561 -10.84 34.98 -0.75
CA THR A 561 -11.26 33.66 -1.25
C THR A 561 -12.10 32.93 -0.21
N ALA A 562 -13.16 32.25 -0.64
CA ALA A 562 -13.96 31.39 0.23
C ALA A 562 -13.54 29.92 -0.01
N LYS A 563 -13.18 29.19 1.05
CA LYS A 563 -12.92 27.75 0.94
C LYS A 563 -14.24 26.99 0.82
N PHE A 564 -14.29 25.98 -0.06
CA PHE A 564 -15.43 25.07 -0.21
C PHE A 564 -15.92 24.59 1.18
N ASN A 565 -17.19 24.83 1.49
CA ASN A 565 -17.89 24.53 2.76
C ASN A 565 -17.71 25.48 3.97
N ARG A 566 -17.24 26.72 3.81
CA ARG A 566 -17.33 27.74 4.89
C ARG A 566 -17.93 29.06 4.40
N GLU A 567 -18.71 29.74 5.24
CA GLU A 567 -19.20 31.11 4.99
C GLU A 567 -18.12 32.18 5.26
N ASP A 568 -17.04 31.80 5.95
CA ASP A 568 -15.91 32.69 6.24
C ASP A 568 -15.00 32.86 5.02
N SER A 569 -14.58 34.10 4.77
CA SER A 569 -13.73 34.47 3.64
C SER A 569 -12.32 34.80 4.13
N ASP A 570 -11.33 34.04 3.64
CA ASP A 570 -9.91 34.21 3.97
C ASP A 570 -9.29 35.23 3.01
N THR A 571 -8.48 36.15 3.54
CA THR A 571 -7.71 37.09 2.70
C THR A 571 -6.30 36.56 2.53
N VAL A 572 -5.84 36.41 1.29
CA VAL A 572 -4.49 35.94 0.97
C VAL A 572 -3.71 37.09 0.35
N ALA A 573 -2.55 37.43 0.93
CA ALA A 573 -1.59 38.28 0.26
C ALA A 573 -0.82 37.46 -0.77
N ILE A 574 -0.77 37.96 -2.00
CA ILE A 574 -0.14 37.27 -3.11
C ILE A 574 0.91 38.22 -3.71
N SER A 575 2.13 37.71 -3.84
CA SER A 575 3.22 38.37 -4.57
C SER A 575 3.57 37.53 -5.79
N ILE A 576 3.53 38.14 -6.97
CA ILE A 576 3.84 37.50 -8.25
C ILE A 576 5.06 38.17 -8.85
N MET A 577 6.10 37.40 -9.12
CA MET A 577 7.22 37.82 -9.96
C MET A 577 7.14 37.12 -11.30
N LEU A 578 7.01 37.90 -12.37
CA LEU A 578 6.99 37.40 -13.75
C LEU A 578 8.34 37.69 -14.41
N TYR A 579 9.01 36.66 -14.92
CA TYR A 579 10.26 36.77 -15.70
C TYR A 579 10.00 36.37 -17.16
N ARG A 580 10.33 37.22 -18.12
CA ARG A 580 10.07 36.95 -19.54
C ARG A 580 11.32 36.60 -20.33
N PHE A 581 11.35 35.39 -20.86
CA PHE A 581 12.43 34.91 -21.72
C PHE A 581 12.00 34.99 -23.19
N THR A 582 12.20 36.17 -23.81
CA THR A 582 11.79 36.43 -25.20
C THR A 582 12.40 35.44 -26.20
N GLN A 583 13.63 35.00 -25.98
CA GLN A 583 14.33 34.01 -26.81
C GLN A 583 13.71 32.61 -26.80
N PHE A 584 12.89 32.28 -25.80
CA PHE A 584 12.22 30.99 -25.65
C PHE A 584 10.69 31.09 -25.78
N ALA A 585 10.16 32.30 -26.03
CA ALA A 585 8.71 32.56 -26.01
C ALA A 585 8.03 32.01 -24.74
N SER A 586 8.70 32.14 -23.59
CA SER A 586 8.21 31.60 -22.31
C SER A 586 8.30 32.64 -21.20
N ASP A 587 7.35 32.54 -20.27
CA ASP A 587 7.27 33.33 -19.06
C ASP A 587 7.47 32.39 -17.85
N ILE A 588 8.29 32.80 -16.88
CA ILE A 588 8.40 32.11 -15.59
C ILE A 588 7.67 32.93 -14.55
N LEU A 589 6.64 32.33 -13.95
CA LEU A 589 5.80 32.95 -12.93
C LEU A 589 6.16 32.38 -11.56
N VAL A 590 6.67 33.22 -10.67
CA VAL A 590 6.91 32.87 -9.27
C VAL A 590 5.82 33.51 -8.41
N CYS A 591 4.93 32.71 -7.83
CA CYS A 591 3.81 33.15 -7.01
C CYS A 591 4.06 32.76 -5.55
N PHE A 592 4.13 33.75 -4.67
CA PHE A 592 4.18 33.57 -3.23
C PHE A 592 2.82 33.91 -2.60
N ASN A 593 2.21 32.92 -1.95
CA ASN A 593 0.94 33.08 -1.24
C ASN A 593 1.20 33.09 0.27
N ASP A 594 0.74 34.15 0.92
CA ASP A 594 0.82 34.36 2.36
C ASP A 594 -0.59 34.56 2.93
N PRO A 595 -1.19 33.53 3.55
CA PRO A 595 -2.50 33.64 4.17
C PRO A 595 -2.48 34.67 5.31
N ILE A 596 -3.28 35.73 5.21
CA ILE A 596 -3.47 36.69 6.30
C ILE A 596 -4.56 36.12 7.21
N LEU A 597 -4.18 35.76 8.44
CA LEU A 597 -5.09 35.26 9.48
C LEU A 597 -6.17 36.28 9.87
#